data_AF-A0A7Y5SRA5-F1
#
_entry.id   AF-A0A7Y5SRA5-F1
#
_cell.length_a   1.000
_cell.length_b   1.000
_cell.length_c   1.000
_cell.angle_alpha   90.00
_cell.angle_beta   90.00
_cell.angle_gamma   90.00
#
_symmetry.space_group_name_H-M   'P 1'
#
loop_
_entity.id
_entity.type
_entity.pdbx_description
1 polymer ?
#
loop_
_entity_poly.entity_id
_entity_poly.type
_entity_poly.pdbx_seq_one_letter_code
_entity_poly.pdbx_strand_id
1 'polypeptide(L)'
;MSRESEPRAKRLAFEPLEKREVLSGGIWITPEEIMDLPASGAEWDSVVSWAQRDTSLPNLSDQEDDTDQAVLAKALVGTRLGDAGMLNEVRAAVMAAIETENGGRTLALARNLGAYVVAADLAGLSAPDDAVFRAWLEGVRYEAMSDGRNLIETHDTVPNNWGNHAGFARSAADLYLGDRTDLALSIRTFIRWLGEDTWYDVGHQWEHVDWWQGDADVPVGINKAGATKDGYNIDGALPEELHRGGDFQWPPVPTNYAWGGLQGAAAHAEILHRAGYPAWQWGDAAIRRAVVWLYDVAGWPAYDYGDEWTVHLVNARTGTRYALQPTANPGKNMGFTQWTHRGIQPGEPQSPIQRPVVDAGADQVFFIDAVPGAGGVIDISAAGKPAEPFVVTPSVVSDRIKAGSADDPAIWIHPSDPQQSLLIGTAVDTGLRVYDLNGSEIQQIAGGVLNNVDVRYGFNSNGETIDLVTVSNRTTNTIDAYRVDAGSRSLVPIGSIQAGMSVYGYAAAHDLQ
;
A
#
# COMPACT_ATOMS: atom_id res chain seq x y z
N MET A 1 -24.59 32.07 -13.75
CA MET A 1 -25.25 31.59 -12.52
C MET A 1 -24.19 30.93 -11.66
N SER A 2 -23.99 31.46 -10.46
CA SER A 2 -22.95 31.10 -9.51
C SER A 2 -23.10 29.65 -9.01
N ARG A 3 -22.05 28.84 -9.13
CA ARG A 3 -21.84 27.64 -8.31
C ARG A 3 -20.70 27.93 -7.36
N GLU A 4 -21.04 28.50 -6.21
CA GLU A 4 -20.24 28.37 -4.99
C GLU A 4 -21.01 27.50 -4.00
N SER A 5 -20.25 26.85 -3.13
CA SER A 5 -20.64 26.06 -1.95
C SER A 5 -20.84 24.54 -2.12
N GLU A 6 -19.74 23.83 -2.31
CA GLU A 6 -19.51 22.57 -1.60
C GLU A 6 -18.25 22.72 -0.72
N PRO A 7 -18.20 22.16 0.51
CA PRO A 7 -17.10 22.39 1.42
C PRO A 7 -15.81 21.75 0.92
N ARG A 8 -14.76 22.57 0.97
CA ARG A 8 -13.34 22.35 0.62
C ARG A 8 -12.63 21.29 1.51
N ALA A 9 -13.31 20.19 1.85
CA ALA A 9 -12.94 19.27 2.93
C ALA A 9 -12.62 17.84 2.45
N LYS A 10 -11.88 17.70 1.34
CA LYS A 10 -11.05 16.51 1.06
C LYS A 10 -9.75 16.97 0.40
N ARG A 11 -8.97 17.77 1.11
CA ARG A 11 -7.55 17.91 0.76
C ARG A 11 -6.89 16.60 1.20
N LEU A 12 -6.35 15.82 0.27
CA LEU A 12 -5.16 15.01 0.56
C LEU A 12 -4.08 16.02 0.98
N ALA A 13 -4.09 16.38 2.26
CA ALA A 13 -2.97 17.06 2.86
C ALA A 13 -1.85 16.04 2.83
N PHE A 14 -0.95 16.17 1.85
CA PHE A 14 0.34 15.50 1.89
C PHE A 14 1.01 15.97 3.17
N GLU A 15 0.87 15.19 4.25
CA GLU A 15 1.62 15.45 5.47
C GLU A 15 3.11 15.46 5.10
N PRO A 16 3.85 16.52 5.45
CA PRO A 16 5.28 16.57 5.24
C PRO A 16 5.92 15.31 5.83
N LEU A 17 6.89 14.71 5.14
CA LEU A 17 7.67 13.57 5.62
C LEU A 17 8.28 13.80 7.03
N GLU A 18 8.39 15.04 7.51
CA GLU A 18 8.92 15.38 8.84
C GLU A 18 7.95 15.01 9.96
N LYS A 19 6.68 14.82 9.61
CA LYS A 19 5.60 14.39 10.49
C LYS A 19 5.25 12.91 10.30
N ARG A 20 5.87 12.23 9.33
CA ARG A 20 5.66 10.80 9.07
C ARG A 20 6.79 10.01 9.71
N GLU A 21 6.44 8.96 10.43
CA GLU A 21 7.39 7.97 10.91
C GLU A 21 7.96 7.23 9.68
N VAL A 22 9.24 7.42 9.41
CA VAL A 22 9.94 6.66 8.36
C VAL A 22 9.98 5.21 8.85
N LEU A 23 9.33 4.29 8.12
CA LEU A 23 9.17 2.90 8.57
C LEU A 23 10.51 2.12 8.61
N SER A 24 11.56 2.63 7.96
CA SER A 24 12.90 2.02 7.97
C SER A 24 14.02 3.00 7.59
N GLY A 25 15.26 2.72 7.99
CA GLY A 25 16.43 3.57 7.68
C GLY A 25 17.00 3.44 6.25
N GLY A 26 16.44 2.61 5.37
CA GLY A 26 16.99 2.35 4.03
C GLY A 26 15.94 2.36 2.92
N ILE A 27 16.35 2.76 1.71
CA ILE A 27 15.45 3.01 0.57
C ILE A 27 14.70 1.74 0.13
N TRP A 28 15.41 0.60 0.04
CA TRP A 28 14.85 -0.68 -0.39
C TRP A 28 14.86 -1.75 0.70
N ILE A 29 15.96 -1.82 1.45
CA ILE A 29 16.18 -2.73 2.55
C ILE A 29 17.32 -2.16 3.42
N THR A 30 17.32 -2.40 4.72
CA THR A 30 18.38 -1.96 5.63
C THR A 30 19.49 -3.02 5.75
N PRO A 31 20.72 -2.62 6.13
CA PRO A 31 21.75 -3.57 6.52
C PRO A 31 21.30 -4.52 7.63
N GLU A 32 20.52 -4.05 8.61
CA GLU A 32 19.98 -4.87 9.70
C GLU A 32 19.03 -5.96 9.17
N GLU A 33 18.06 -5.59 8.32
CA GLU A 33 17.16 -6.56 7.68
C GLU A 33 17.93 -7.59 6.84
N ILE A 34 18.97 -7.14 6.12
CA ILE A 34 19.85 -8.04 5.35
C ILE A 34 20.51 -9.08 6.28
N MET A 35 20.98 -8.68 7.46
CA MET A 35 21.66 -9.59 8.38
C MET A 35 20.78 -10.72 8.92
N ASP A 36 19.46 -10.51 8.94
CA ASP A 36 18.47 -11.52 9.34
C ASP A 36 18.12 -12.52 8.21
N LEU A 37 18.51 -12.22 6.96
CA LEU A 37 18.23 -13.10 5.82
C LEU A 37 19.15 -14.34 5.78
N PRO A 38 18.69 -15.47 5.23
CA PRO A 38 19.51 -16.68 5.10
C PRO A 38 20.71 -16.47 4.15
N ALA A 39 21.90 -16.92 4.55
CA ALA A 39 23.10 -16.92 3.70
C ALA A 39 23.35 -18.30 3.03
N SER A 40 22.27 -19.00 2.69
CA SER A 40 22.30 -20.32 2.04
C SER A 40 20.94 -20.65 1.41
N GLY A 41 20.94 -21.50 0.38
CA GLY A 41 19.74 -21.96 -0.31
C GLY A 41 19.58 -21.32 -1.69
N ALA A 42 18.67 -21.84 -2.50
CA ALA A 42 18.55 -21.47 -3.92
C ALA A 42 18.36 -19.97 -4.15
N GLU A 43 17.58 -19.29 -3.28
CA GLU A 43 17.36 -17.85 -3.38
C GLU A 43 18.65 -17.07 -3.14
N TRP A 44 19.41 -17.44 -2.10
CA TRP A 44 20.70 -16.83 -1.78
C TRP A 44 21.75 -17.11 -2.86
N ASP A 45 21.86 -18.36 -3.29
CA ASP A 45 22.82 -18.79 -4.31
C ASP A 45 22.58 -18.04 -5.64
N SER A 46 21.32 -17.73 -5.95
CA SER A 46 20.94 -16.87 -7.07
C SER A 46 21.51 -15.45 -6.93
N VAL A 47 21.33 -14.78 -5.78
CA VAL A 47 21.91 -13.44 -5.55
C VAL A 47 23.44 -13.48 -5.61
N VAL A 48 24.08 -14.48 -5.01
CA VAL A 48 25.55 -14.67 -5.05
C VAL A 48 26.06 -14.82 -6.47
N SER A 49 25.36 -15.55 -7.35
CA SER A 49 25.76 -15.73 -8.74
C SER A 49 25.80 -14.41 -9.52
N TRP A 50 24.88 -13.48 -9.22
CA TRP A 50 24.87 -12.14 -9.80
C TRP A 50 25.96 -11.24 -9.19
N ALA A 51 26.15 -11.32 -7.87
CA ALA A 51 27.19 -10.58 -7.16
C ALA A 51 28.62 -10.90 -7.64
N GLN A 52 28.84 -12.06 -8.25
CA GLN A 52 30.13 -12.47 -8.81
C GLN A 52 30.41 -11.92 -10.22
N ARG A 53 29.43 -11.27 -10.86
CA ARG A 53 29.62 -10.68 -12.20
C ARG A 53 30.54 -9.45 -12.14
N ASP A 54 31.08 -9.10 -13.29
CA ASP A 54 31.87 -7.89 -13.47
C ASP A 54 30.96 -6.66 -13.28
N THR A 55 31.44 -5.69 -12.50
CA THR A 55 30.72 -4.45 -12.19
C THR A 55 31.52 -3.21 -12.60
N SER A 56 32.57 -3.38 -13.41
CA SER A 56 33.54 -2.31 -13.72
C SER A 56 33.13 -1.39 -14.87
N LEU A 57 32.10 -1.75 -15.65
CA LEU A 57 31.68 -1.02 -16.85
C LEU A 57 30.17 -0.71 -16.86
N PRO A 58 29.66 0.06 -15.88
CA PRO A 58 28.26 0.48 -15.88
C PRO A 58 27.91 1.30 -17.13
N ASN A 59 26.68 1.18 -17.64
CA ASN A 59 26.26 1.91 -18.84
C ASN A 59 24.79 2.37 -18.79
N LEU A 60 24.55 3.55 -18.21
CA LEU A 60 23.19 4.12 -18.11
C LEU A 60 22.58 4.54 -19.46
N SER A 61 23.35 4.60 -20.54
CA SER A 61 22.83 4.89 -21.89
C SER A 61 22.21 3.68 -22.58
N ASP A 62 22.50 2.47 -22.09
CA ASP A 62 21.95 1.22 -22.60
C ASP A 62 20.80 0.72 -21.72
N GLN A 63 19.62 0.60 -22.32
CA GLN A 63 18.39 0.17 -21.63
C GLN A 63 18.34 -1.35 -21.36
N GLU A 64 19.32 -2.10 -21.88
CA GLU A 64 19.49 -3.53 -21.66
C GLU A 64 20.82 -3.84 -20.92
N ASP A 65 21.53 -2.83 -20.39
CA ASP A 65 22.64 -3.04 -19.45
C ASP A 65 22.12 -3.77 -18.21
N ASP A 66 22.87 -4.76 -17.73
CA ASP A 66 22.55 -5.53 -16.53
C ASP A 66 23.61 -5.38 -15.42
N THR A 67 24.56 -4.47 -15.64
CA THR A 67 25.62 -4.13 -14.67
C THR A 67 25.00 -3.54 -13.39
N ASP A 68 23.92 -2.79 -13.51
CA ASP A 68 23.14 -2.23 -12.39
C ASP A 68 22.62 -3.34 -11.44
N GLN A 69 22.11 -4.44 -12.00
CA GLN A 69 21.62 -5.59 -11.25
C GLN A 69 22.78 -6.37 -10.60
N ALA A 70 23.92 -6.49 -11.28
CA ALA A 70 25.14 -7.07 -10.70
C ALA A 70 25.67 -6.24 -9.52
N VAL A 71 25.67 -4.91 -9.65
CA VAL A 71 26.07 -3.98 -8.58
C VAL A 71 25.12 -4.09 -7.39
N LEU A 72 23.81 -4.12 -7.63
CA LEU A 72 22.80 -4.32 -6.57
C LEU A 72 23.01 -5.67 -5.85
N ALA A 73 23.19 -6.76 -6.59
CA ALA A 73 23.46 -8.07 -5.98
C ALA A 73 24.75 -8.07 -5.15
N LYS A 74 25.81 -7.43 -5.65
CA LYS A 74 27.09 -7.29 -4.93
C LYS A 74 26.94 -6.45 -3.66
N ALA A 75 26.10 -5.41 -3.67
CA ALA A 75 25.77 -4.62 -2.48
C ALA A 75 25.05 -5.48 -1.43
N LEU A 76 24.05 -6.26 -1.84
CA LEU A 76 23.30 -7.16 -0.97
C LEU A 76 24.20 -8.24 -0.33
N VAL A 77 25.00 -8.93 -1.15
CA VAL A 77 25.89 -10.00 -0.69
C VAL A 77 27.04 -9.45 0.15
N GLY A 78 27.66 -8.35 -0.28
CA GLY A 78 28.72 -7.68 0.46
C GLY A 78 28.26 -7.23 1.84
N THR A 79 27.05 -6.68 1.94
CA THR A 79 26.43 -6.31 3.22
C THR A 79 26.19 -7.54 4.09
N ARG A 80 25.57 -8.59 3.53
CA ARG A 80 25.24 -9.82 4.28
C ARG A 80 26.46 -10.52 4.88
N LEU A 81 27.57 -10.50 4.15
CA LEU A 81 28.82 -11.17 4.53
C LEU A 81 29.79 -10.26 5.31
N GLY A 82 29.51 -8.95 5.38
CA GLY A 82 30.47 -7.97 5.89
C GLY A 82 31.74 -7.87 5.03
N ASP A 83 31.64 -8.12 3.72
CA ASP A 83 32.76 -8.13 2.80
C ASP A 83 33.09 -6.70 2.32
N ALA A 84 34.09 -6.10 2.95
CA ALA A 84 34.55 -4.76 2.61
C ALA A 84 35.09 -4.64 1.17
N GLY A 85 35.61 -5.72 0.59
CA GLY A 85 36.09 -5.75 -0.79
C GLY A 85 34.95 -5.60 -1.79
N MET A 86 33.91 -6.42 -1.64
CA MET A 86 32.70 -6.32 -2.46
C MET A 86 32.04 -4.94 -2.32
N LEU A 87 31.95 -4.41 -1.11
CA LEU A 87 31.37 -3.08 -0.89
C LEU A 87 32.23 -1.96 -1.51
N ASN A 88 33.56 -2.10 -1.56
CA ASN A 88 34.41 -1.15 -2.28
C ASN A 88 34.21 -1.20 -3.79
N GLU A 89 34.02 -2.40 -4.36
CA GLU A 89 33.69 -2.56 -5.78
C GLU A 89 32.33 -1.92 -6.11
N VAL A 90 31.34 -2.05 -5.22
CA VAL A 90 30.03 -1.39 -5.36
C VAL A 90 30.19 0.13 -5.38
N ARG A 91 30.91 0.72 -4.40
CA ARG A 91 31.15 2.17 -4.36
C ARG A 91 31.86 2.66 -5.62
N ALA A 92 32.85 1.92 -6.11
CA ALA A 92 33.55 2.24 -7.35
C ALA A 92 32.62 2.18 -8.58
N ALA A 93 31.75 1.17 -8.67
CA ALA A 93 30.80 1.03 -9.75
C ALA A 93 29.74 2.15 -9.76
N VAL A 94 29.21 2.51 -8.59
CA VAL A 94 28.28 3.66 -8.43
C VAL A 94 28.91 4.94 -8.96
N MET A 95 30.16 5.22 -8.60
CA MET A 95 30.87 6.41 -9.09
C MET A 95 31.22 6.32 -10.58
N ALA A 96 31.50 5.13 -11.10
CA ALA A 96 31.77 4.91 -12.52
C ALA A 96 30.52 5.03 -13.41
N ALA A 97 29.32 4.91 -12.85
CA ALA A 97 28.06 5.04 -13.59
C ALA A 97 27.73 6.50 -13.97
N ILE A 98 28.28 7.47 -13.23
CA ILE A 98 28.10 8.90 -13.49
C ILE A 98 28.54 9.25 -14.92
N GLU A 99 27.74 10.06 -15.62
CA GLU A 99 27.95 10.51 -17.01
C GLU A 99 27.88 9.39 -18.07
N THR A 100 27.61 8.13 -17.70
CA THR A 100 27.42 7.03 -18.66
C THR A 100 26.05 7.05 -19.33
N GLU A 101 25.13 7.89 -18.86
CA GLU A 101 23.82 8.17 -19.46
C GLU A 101 23.93 8.99 -20.75
N ASN A 102 25.06 9.64 -20.98
CA ASN A 102 25.30 10.53 -22.11
C ASN A 102 25.00 9.86 -23.46
N GLY A 103 24.16 10.50 -24.27
CA GLY A 103 23.72 9.97 -25.57
C GLY A 103 22.64 8.89 -25.48
N GLY A 104 22.28 8.45 -24.27
CA GLY A 104 21.19 7.53 -23.99
C GLY A 104 19.82 8.17 -24.12
N ARG A 105 18.80 7.31 -24.03
CA ARG A 105 17.38 7.71 -23.96
C ARG A 105 16.95 7.76 -22.50
N THR A 106 15.90 8.51 -22.19
CA THR A 106 15.39 8.58 -20.81
C THR A 106 14.96 7.21 -20.28
N LEU A 107 14.56 6.27 -21.16
CA LEU A 107 14.21 4.90 -20.75
C LEU A 107 15.41 4.12 -20.20
N ALA A 108 16.60 4.32 -20.77
CA ALA A 108 17.81 3.65 -20.31
C ALA A 108 18.18 4.13 -18.91
N LEU A 109 18.19 5.45 -18.69
CA LEU A 109 18.38 6.02 -17.36
C LEU A 109 17.33 5.52 -16.36
N ALA A 110 16.05 5.57 -16.75
CA ALA A 110 14.93 5.18 -15.89
C ALA A 110 14.96 3.72 -15.44
N ARG A 111 15.46 2.82 -16.28
CA ARG A 111 15.63 1.41 -15.95
C ARG A 111 16.78 1.20 -14.97
N ASN A 112 17.95 1.77 -15.25
CA ASN A 112 19.15 1.45 -14.51
C ASN A 112 19.35 2.26 -13.21
N LEU A 113 18.96 3.54 -13.17
CA LEU A 113 19.37 4.47 -12.11
C LEU A 113 18.98 4.02 -10.70
N GLY A 114 17.76 3.47 -10.54
CA GLY A 114 17.25 3.10 -9.23
C GLY A 114 18.10 2.04 -8.51
N ALA A 115 18.63 1.06 -9.24
CA ALA A 115 19.50 0.02 -8.67
C ALA A 115 20.82 0.60 -8.14
N TYR A 116 21.44 1.56 -8.86
CA TYR A 116 22.64 2.24 -8.38
C TYR A 116 22.38 3.10 -7.14
N VAL A 117 21.24 3.78 -7.07
CA VAL A 117 20.85 4.56 -5.88
C VAL A 117 20.67 3.67 -4.66
N VAL A 118 19.99 2.52 -4.82
CA VAL A 118 19.83 1.53 -3.73
C VAL A 118 21.18 0.92 -3.33
N ALA A 119 22.06 0.62 -4.29
CA ALA A 119 23.39 0.10 -4.01
C ALA A 119 24.26 1.13 -3.26
N ALA A 120 24.16 2.41 -3.58
CA ALA A 120 24.83 3.50 -2.86
C ALA A 120 24.33 3.63 -1.42
N ASP A 121 23.01 3.54 -1.20
CA ASP A 121 22.38 3.55 0.13
C ASP A 121 22.89 2.40 1.02
N LEU A 122 23.00 1.19 0.46
CA LEU A 122 23.50 0.02 1.17
C LEU A 122 25.01 0.06 1.43
N ALA A 123 25.80 0.38 0.41
CA ALA A 123 27.25 0.36 0.54
C ALA A 123 27.78 1.55 1.36
N GLY A 124 27.08 2.68 1.34
CA GLY A 124 27.52 3.94 1.94
C GLY A 124 28.73 4.52 1.21
N LEU A 125 28.56 5.66 0.54
CA LEU A 125 29.65 6.37 -0.11
C LEU A 125 30.51 7.14 0.91
N SER A 126 31.77 7.39 0.56
CA SER A 126 32.61 8.31 1.33
C SER A 126 32.02 9.73 1.24
N ALA A 127 32.21 10.59 2.24
CA ALA A 127 31.60 11.94 2.20
C ALA A 127 31.93 12.74 0.91
N PRO A 128 33.18 12.69 0.35
CA PRO A 128 33.46 13.30 -0.96
C PRO A 128 32.71 12.65 -2.13
N ASP A 129 32.67 11.32 -2.20
CA ASP A 129 31.98 10.60 -3.28
C ASP A 129 30.46 10.80 -3.21
N ASP A 130 29.91 10.77 -2.00
CA ASP A 130 28.50 11.06 -1.73
C ASP A 130 28.11 12.46 -2.21
N ALA A 131 28.95 13.47 -1.96
CA ALA A 131 28.72 14.83 -2.44
C ALA A 131 28.69 14.90 -3.98
N VAL A 132 29.58 14.16 -4.66
CA VAL A 132 29.60 14.08 -6.12
C VAL A 132 28.36 13.36 -6.66
N PHE A 133 28.02 12.20 -6.08
CA PHE A 133 26.87 11.42 -6.49
C PHE A 133 25.55 12.19 -6.29
N ARG A 134 25.39 12.87 -5.15
CA ARG A 134 24.23 13.75 -4.90
C ARG A 134 24.14 14.89 -5.91
N ALA A 135 25.24 15.59 -6.19
CA ALA A 135 25.24 16.66 -7.17
C ALA A 135 24.87 16.16 -8.58
N TRP A 136 25.33 14.96 -8.96
CA TRP A 136 24.93 14.33 -10.21
C TRP A 136 23.45 13.94 -10.22
N LEU A 137 22.92 13.32 -9.15
CA LEU A 137 21.49 13.01 -9.02
C LEU A 137 20.61 14.27 -9.08
N GLU A 138 21.05 15.41 -8.54
CA GLU A 138 20.33 16.68 -8.67
C GLU A 138 20.24 17.12 -10.13
N GLY A 139 21.31 16.97 -10.91
CA GLY A 139 21.36 17.40 -12.32
C GLY A 139 20.67 16.43 -13.30
N VAL A 140 21.03 15.15 -13.24
CA VAL A 140 20.67 14.12 -14.24
C VAL A 140 19.15 13.94 -14.36
N ARG A 141 18.39 14.20 -13.30
CA ARG A 141 16.92 14.12 -13.30
C ARG A 141 16.25 15.17 -14.19
N TYR A 142 16.92 16.31 -14.40
CA TYR A 142 16.45 17.40 -15.27
C TYR A 142 17.13 17.41 -16.65
N GLU A 143 18.13 16.56 -16.85
CA GLU A 143 18.91 16.53 -18.08
C GLU A 143 18.10 15.99 -19.25
N ALA A 144 18.09 16.74 -20.34
CA ALA A 144 17.44 16.33 -21.58
C ALA A 144 18.27 15.25 -22.28
N MET A 145 17.69 14.07 -22.42
CA MET A 145 18.28 12.90 -23.06
C MET A 145 18.10 12.94 -24.58
N SER A 146 18.61 11.93 -25.30
CA SER A 146 18.54 11.88 -26.77
C SER A 146 17.12 11.86 -27.36
N ASP A 147 16.11 11.53 -26.56
CA ASP A 147 14.69 11.59 -26.92
C ASP A 147 14.02 12.95 -26.60
N GLY A 148 14.81 13.93 -26.18
CA GLY A 148 14.36 15.30 -25.91
C GLY A 148 13.56 15.46 -24.62
N ARG A 149 13.50 14.43 -23.77
CA ARG A 149 12.83 14.42 -22.46
C ARG A 149 13.87 14.29 -21.35
N ASN A 150 13.45 14.57 -20.11
CA ASN A 150 14.21 14.20 -18.92
C ASN A 150 13.42 13.22 -18.04
N LEU A 151 14.06 12.72 -16.97
CA LEU A 151 13.47 11.71 -16.08
C LEU A 151 12.16 12.18 -15.43
N ILE A 152 12.14 13.42 -14.94
CA ILE A 152 10.98 14.03 -14.26
C ILE A 152 9.81 14.19 -15.22
N GLU A 153 10.03 14.83 -16.37
CA GLU A 153 9.02 15.01 -17.42
C GLU A 153 8.47 13.67 -17.92
N THR A 154 9.34 12.68 -18.07
CA THR A 154 8.93 11.34 -18.50
C THR A 154 7.99 10.71 -17.47
N HIS A 155 8.31 10.80 -16.18
CA HIS A 155 7.40 10.32 -15.14
C HIS A 155 6.05 11.07 -15.17
N ASP A 156 6.07 12.40 -15.29
CA ASP A 156 4.87 13.24 -15.20
C ASP A 156 3.95 13.14 -16.42
N THR A 157 4.48 12.76 -17.58
CA THR A 157 3.75 12.86 -18.85
C THR A 157 3.55 11.55 -19.59
N VAL A 158 4.32 10.49 -19.31
CA VAL A 158 4.24 9.22 -20.05
C VAL A 158 3.55 8.16 -19.20
N PRO A 159 2.23 7.93 -19.32
CA PRO A 159 1.47 7.07 -18.41
C PRO A 159 1.63 5.55 -18.65
N ASN A 160 2.75 5.11 -19.23
CA ASN A 160 3.02 3.71 -19.54
C ASN A 160 4.28 3.21 -18.82
N ASN A 161 4.76 2.00 -19.15
CA ASN A 161 5.94 1.40 -18.51
C ASN A 161 7.16 2.32 -18.44
N TRP A 162 7.33 3.19 -19.43
CA TRP A 162 8.44 4.13 -19.46
C TRP A 162 8.34 5.14 -18.30
N GLY A 163 7.19 5.77 -18.09
CA GLY A 163 6.99 6.68 -16.96
C GLY A 163 6.95 5.98 -15.61
N ASN A 164 6.57 4.70 -15.56
CA ASN A 164 6.63 3.91 -14.33
C ASN A 164 8.07 3.61 -13.89
N HIS A 165 8.97 3.23 -14.82
CA HIS A 165 10.40 3.13 -14.52
C HIS A 165 10.97 4.49 -14.10
N ALA A 166 10.58 5.57 -14.80
CA ALA A 166 11.04 6.91 -14.47
C ALA A 166 10.58 7.36 -13.06
N GLY A 167 9.35 7.01 -12.66
CA GLY A 167 8.83 7.28 -11.33
C GLY A 167 9.60 6.57 -10.22
N PHE A 168 9.92 5.29 -10.40
CA PHE A 168 10.78 4.57 -9.47
C PHE A 168 12.16 5.23 -9.35
N ALA A 169 12.84 5.48 -10.47
CA ALA A 169 14.18 6.07 -10.46
C ALA A 169 14.20 7.49 -9.87
N ARG A 170 13.20 8.33 -10.20
CA ARG A 170 13.00 9.67 -9.65
C ARG A 170 12.84 9.63 -8.15
N SER A 171 11.90 8.82 -7.64
CA SER A 171 11.62 8.72 -6.20
C SER A 171 12.78 8.08 -5.42
N ALA A 172 13.51 7.13 -6.01
CA ALA A 172 14.72 6.60 -5.38
C ALA A 172 15.77 7.71 -5.19
N ALA A 173 16.02 8.50 -6.23
CA ALA A 173 16.92 9.65 -6.15
C ALA A 173 16.42 10.72 -5.16
N ASP A 174 15.11 11.01 -5.13
CA ASP A 174 14.51 11.91 -4.14
C ASP A 174 14.78 11.47 -2.70
N LEU A 175 14.57 10.18 -2.42
CA LEU A 175 14.79 9.61 -1.10
C LEU A 175 16.27 9.69 -0.70
N TYR A 176 17.19 9.39 -1.63
CA TYR A 176 18.62 9.50 -1.40
C TYR A 176 19.05 10.95 -1.14
N LEU A 177 18.56 11.89 -1.95
CA LEU A 177 18.82 13.33 -1.84
C LEU A 177 18.17 13.96 -0.60
N GLY A 178 17.10 13.37 -0.09
CA GLY A 178 16.21 14.01 0.87
C GLY A 178 15.34 15.10 0.25
N ASP A 179 15.10 15.06 -1.07
CA ASP A 179 14.27 16.02 -1.80
C ASP A 179 12.78 15.71 -1.62
N ARG A 180 12.22 16.25 -0.54
CA ARG A 180 10.82 16.03 -0.16
C ARG A 180 9.84 16.75 -1.07
N THR A 181 10.30 17.78 -1.77
CA THR A 181 9.45 18.59 -2.63
C THR A 181 9.16 17.84 -3.91
N ASP A 182 10.21 17.33 -4.56
CA ASP A 182 10.04 16.56 -5.79
C ASP A 182 9.43 15.16 -5.52
N LEU A 183 9.76 14.52 -4.39
CA LEU A 183 9.09 13.27 -3.99
C LEU A 183 7.56 13.45 -3.89
N ALA A 184 7.10 14.55 -3.31
CA ALA A 184 5.68 14.83 -3.19
C ALA A 184 5.01 15.05 -4.56
N LEU A 185 5.75 15.54 -5.57
CA LEU A 185 5.27 15.64 -6.94
C LEU A 185 5.24 14.26 -7.61
N SER A 186 6.28 13.44 -7.44
CA SER A 186 6.28 12.06 -7.97
C SER A 186 5.14 11.21 -7.39
N ILE A 187 4.89 11.28 -6.08
CA ILE A 187 3.77 10.56 -5.46
C ILE A 187 2.43 11.02 -6.05
N ARG A 188 2.27 12.31 -6.33
CA ARG A 188 1.04 12.84 -6.94
C ARG A 188 0.79 12.25 -8.32
N THR A 189 1.82 12.21 -9.15
CA THR A 189 1.81 11.57 -10.47
C THR A 189 1.46 10.09 -10.34
N PHE A 190 2.11 9.37 -9.42
CA PHE A 190 1.89 7.95 -9.22
C PHE A 190 0.47 7.61 -8.75
N ILE A 191 -0.06 8.35 -7.76
CA ILE A 191 -1.43 8.17 -7.26
C ILE A 191 -2.47 8.38 -8.37
N ARG A 192 -2.27 9.40 -9.24
CA ARG A 192 -3.17 9.61 -10.40
C ARG A 192 -3.09 8.45 -11.39
N TRP A 193 -1.90 7.91 -11.63
CA TRP A 193 -1.69 6.75 -12.49
C TRP A 193 -2.42 5.50 -11.95
N LEU A 194 -2.38 5.29 -10.62
CA LEU A 194 -3.09 4.20 -9.93
C LEU A 194 -4.63 4.35 -9.94
N GLY A 195 -5.16 5.45 -10.49
CA GLY A 195 -6.60 5.65 -10.69
C GLY A 195 -7.33 6.33 -9.55
N GLU A 196 -6.61 6.98 -8.63
CA GLU A 196 -7.21 7.79 -7.57
C GLU A 196 -7.75 9.12 -8.13
N ASP A 197 -8.89 9.57 -7.60
CA ASP A 197 -9.49 10.83 -8.00
C ASP A 197 -8.70 11.99 -7.37
N THR A 198 -7.92 12.67 -8.19
CA THR A 198 -7.12 13.82 -7.78
C THR A 198 -7.71 15.12 -8.31
N TRP A 199 -7.72 16.17 -7.48
CA TRP A 199 -8.18 17.50 -7.88
C TRP A 199 -7.13 18.28 -8.70
N TYR A 200 -5.93 17.72 -8.83
CA TYR A 200 -4.83 18.26 -9.62
C TYR A 200 -4.68 17.44 -10.89
N ASP A 201 -4.48 18.14 -12.00
CA ASP A 201 -4.16 17.54 -13.30
C ASP A 201 -2.64 17.32 -13.35
N VAL A 202 -2.22 16.08 -13.60
CA VAL A 202 -0.82 15.75 -13.92
C VAL A 202 -0.75 15.57 -15.43
N GLY A 203 0.35 16.02 -16.03
CA GLY A 203 0.50 16.17 -17.49
C GLY A 203 0.53 14.87 -18.29
N HIS A 204 -0.06 13.78 -17.80
CA HIS A 204 -0.16 12.50 -18.48
C HIS A 204 -0.78 12.66 -19.87
N GLN A 205 -0.03 12.21 -20.87
CA GLN A 205 -0.43 12.17 -22.27
C GLN A 205 -0.97 10.77 -22.54
N TRP A 206 -2.24 10.56 -22.24
CA TRP A 206 -2.93 9.29 -22.47
C TRP A 206 -3.13 9.04 -23.96
N GLU A 207 -2.93 7.80 -24.39
CA GLU A 207 -3.11 7.40 -25.78
C GLU A 207 -4.26 6.38 -25.90
N HIS A 208 -4.95 6.38 -27.04
CA HIS A 208 -5.95 5.34 -27.35
C HIS A 208 -7.01 5.14 -26.25
N VAL A 209 -7.48 6.24 -25.63
CA VAL A 209 -8.39 6.22 -24.47
C VAL A 209 -9.67 5.42 -24.72
N ASP A 210 -10.14 5.35 -25.97
CA ASP A 210 -11.33 4.57 -26.33
C ASP A 210 -11.10 3.07 -26.41
N TRP A 211 -9.86 2.57 -26.33
CA TRP A 211 -9.55 1.15 -26.52
C TRP A 211 -9.70 0.37 -25.22
N TRP A 212 -8.81 0.55 -24.24
CA TRP A 212 -8.79 -0.30 -23.04
C TRP A 212 -9.20 0.37 -21.74
N GLN A 213 -9.49 1.69 -21.76
CA GLN A 213 -10.02 2.38 -20.58
C GLN A 213 -11.47 1.93 -20.29
N GLY A 214 -11.78 1.72 -19.01
CA GLY A 214 -13.16 1.55 -18.54
C GLY A 214 -13.99 2.82 -18.61
N ASP A 215 -13.34 3.98 -18.48
CA ASP A 215 -13.91 5.30 -18.70
C ASP A 215 -12.93 6.14 -19.52
N ALA A 216 -13.31 6.48 -20.76
CA ALA A 216 -12.45 7.23 -21.68
C ALA A 216 -12.31 8.72 -21.28
N ASP A 217 -13.28 9.25 -20.51
CA ASP A 217 -13.23 10.64 -20.03
C ASP A 217 -12.31 10.78 -18.79
N VAL A 218 -12.04 9.66 -18.10
CA VAL A 218 -11.17 9.61 -16.91
C VAL A 218 -10.13 8.50 -17.07
N PRO A 219 -9.17 8.64 -18.00
CA PRO A 219 -8.18 7.61 -18.27
C PRO A 219 -7.28 7.36 -17.06
N VAL A 220 -6.89 6.11 -16.86
CA VAL A 220 -6.07 5.62 -15.74
C VAL A 220 -4.99 4.66 -16.24
N GLY A 221 -3.93 4.50 -15.46
CA GLY A 221 -2.87 3.54 -15.74
C GLY A 221 -3.27 2.10 -15.42
N ILE A 222 -4.11 1.93 -14.40
CA ILE A 222 -4.75 0.68 -14.02
C ILE A 222 -6.26 0.94 -13.91
N ASN A 223 -7.06 0.17 -14.65
CA ASN A 223 -8.52 0.29 -14.59
C ASN A 223 -9.04 0.11 -13.15
N LYS A 224 -10.01 0.96 -12.79
CA LYS A 224 -10.58 1.03 -11.44
C LYS A 224 -11.31 -0.26 -11.05
N ALA A 225 -11.52 -0.43 -9.75
CA ALA A 225 -12.29 -1.55 -9.20
C ALA A 225 -13.66 -1.67 -9.88
N GLY A 226 -14.02 -2.87 -10.32
CA GLY A 226 -15.29 -3.16 -11.00
C GLY A 226 -15.42 -2.63 -12.44
N ALA A 227 -14.36 -2.08 -13.04
CA ALA A 227 -14.39 -1.61 -14.42
C ALA A 227 -14.74 -2.74 -15.41
N THR A 228 -15.66 -2.45 -16.33
CA THR A 228 -16.06 -3.37 -17.40
C THR A 228 -16.02 -2.70 -18.77
N LYS A 229 -15.73 -3.48 -19.81
CA LYS A 229 -15.85 -3.04 -21.20
C LYS A 229 -16.43 -4.14 -22.07
N ASP A 230 -17.44 -3.79 -22.85
CA ASP A 230 -18.26 -4.71 -23.65
C ASP A 230 -18.71 -5.97 -22.88
N GLY A 231 -19.01 -5.81 -21.59
CA GLY A 231 -19.45 -6.89 -20.70
C GLY A 231 -18.33 -7.75 -20.11
N TYR A 232 -17.06 -7.49 -20.44
CA TYR A 232 -15.90 -8.18 -19.86
C TYR A 232 -15.31 -7.40 -18.68
N ASN A 233 -14.81 -8.14 -17.69
CA ASN A 233 -14.09 -7.58 -16.55
C ASN A 233 -12.69 -7.09 -16.96
N ILE A 234 -12.46 -5.78 -16.83
CA ILE A 234 -11.16 -5.15 -17.08
C ILE A 234 -10.61 -4.47 -15.82
N ASP A 235 -11.19 -4.73 -14.64
CA ASP A 235 -10.63 -4.30 -13.35
C ASP A 235 -9.19 -4.79 -13.20
N GLY A 236 -8.25 -3.86 -13.02
CA GLY A 236 -6.82 -4.17 -12.94
C GLY A 236 -6.11 -4.25 -14.29
N ALA A 237 -6.81 -4.30 -15.42
CA ALA A 237 -6.16 -4.22 -16.73
C ALA A 237 -5.42 -2.87 -16.88
N LEU A 238 -4.26 -2.87 -17.54
CA LEU A 238 -3.41 -1.69 -17.74
C LEU A 238 -3.58 -1.11 -19.16
N PRO A 239 -4.42 -0.10 -19.41
CA PRO A 239 -4.82 0.29 -20.77
C PRO A 239 -3.65 0.67 -21.67
N GLU A 240 -2.72 1.46 -21.14
CA GLU A 240 -1.49 1.92 -21.81
C GLU A 240 -0.47 0.78 -22.06
N GLU A 241 -0.68 -0.41 -21.48
CA GLU A 241 0.12 -1.59 -21.79
C GLU A 241 -0.60 -2.56 -22.74
N LEU A 242 -1.93 -2.60 -22.69
CA LEU A 242 -2.77 -3.48 -23.52
C LEU A 242 -2.99 -2.93 -24.92
N HIS A 243 -3.07 -1.61 -25.13
CA HIS A 243 -3.28 -1.03 -26.46
C HIS A 243 -2.15 -1.39 -27.46
N ARG A 244 -0.99 -1.83 -26.98
CA ARG A 244 0.09 -2.37 -27.81
C ARG A 244 -0.25 -3.69 -28.51
N GLY A 245 -1.25 -4.42 -27.99
CA GLY A 245 -1.87 -5.57 -28.62
C GLY A 245 -2.99 -5.22 -29.61
N GLY A 246 -3.34 -3.93 -29.75
CA GLY A 246 -4.42 -3.43 -30.58
C GLY A 246 -5.59 -2.85 -29.78
N ASP A 247 -6.69 -2.60 -30.49
CA ASP A 247 -7.96 -2.18 -29.91
C ASP A 247 -8.56 -3.22 -28.96
N PHE A 248 -9.67 -2.86 -28.31
CA PHE A 248 -10.34 -3.76 -27.39
C PHE A 248 -10.77 -5.04 -28.11
N GLN A 249 -10.31 -6.18 -27.60
CA GLN A 249 -10.69 -7.49 -28.09
C GLN A 249 -10.63 -8.52 -26.96
N TRP A 250 -11.43 -9.57 -27.09
CA TRP A 250 -11.47 -10.66 -26.12
C TRP A 250 -11.32 -12.03 -26.80
N PRO A 251 -10.38 -12.89 -26.36
CA PRO A 251 -9.38 -12.65 -25.31
C PRO A 251 -8.38 -11.56 -25.71
N PRO A 252 -7.77 -10.85 -24.73
CA PRO A 252 -6.74 -9.85 -25.02
C PRO A 252 -5.54 -10.47 -25.73
N VAL A 253 -4.86 -9.69 -26.58
CA VAL A 253 -3.58 -10.10 -27.19
C VAL A 253 -2.46 -9.93 -26.17
N PRO A 254 -1.68 -10.98 -25.84
CA PRO A 254 -0.56 -10.89 -24.90
C PRO A 254 0.43 -9.80 -25.26
N THR A 255 0.78 -8.96 -24.28
CA THR A 255 1.85 -7.97 -24.40
C THR A 255 2.88 -8.19 -23.29
N ASN A 256 4.16 -8.08 -23.63
CA ASN A 256 5.26 -8.11 -22.63
C ASN A 256 5.37 -6.80 -21.84
N TYR A 257 4.47 -5.85 -22.09
CA TYR A 257 4.55 -4.51 -21.54
C TYR A 257 3.76 -4.35 -20.24
N ALA A 258 2.71 -5.17 -20.02
CA ALA A 258 1.96 -5.15 -18.77
C ALA A 258 2.86 -5.43 -17.56
N TRP A 259 3.67 -6.49 -17.64
CA TRP A 259 4.68 -6.79 -16.62
C TRP A 259 5.80 -5.74 -16.58
N GLY A 260 6.28 -5.25 -17.73
CA GLY A 260 7.25 -4.17 -17.78
C GLY A 260 6.78 -2.89 -17.04
N GLY A 261 5.51 -2.51 -17.18
CA GLY A 261 4.93 -1.38 -16.44
C GLY A 261 4.81 -1.66 -14.95
N LEU A 262 4.42 -2.88 -14.58
CA LEU A 262 4.34 -3.29 -13.19
C LEU A 262 5.70 -3.37 -12.49
N GLN A 263 6.80 -3.69 -13.19
CA GLN A 263 8.14 -3.65 -12.60
C GLN A 263 8.48 -2.26 -12.04
N GLY A 264 8.22 -1.19 -12.82
CA GLY A 264 8.38 0.19 -12.38
C GLY A 264 7.43 0.55 -11.25
N ALA A 265 6.14 0.26 -11.40
CA ALA A 265 5.11 0.61 -10.42
C ALA A 265 5.30 -0.11 -9.07
N ALA A 266 5.64 -1.41 -9.08
CA ALA A 266 5.86 -2.18 -7.86
C ALA A 266 7.11 -1.72 -7.11
N ALA A 267 8.22 -1.44 -7.82
CA ALA A 267 9.42 -0.87 -7.22
C ALA A 267 9.14 0.51 -6.58
N HIS A 268 8.39 1.36 -7.28
CA HIS A 268 8.00 2.68 -6.80
C HIS A 268 7.10 2.58 -5.55
N ALA A 269 6.09 1.70 -5.57
CA ALA A 269 5.24 1.47 -4.40
C ALA A 269 6.03 0.95 -3.20
N GLU A 270 7.04 0.10 -3.41
CA GLU A 270 7.84 -0.44 -2.32
C GLU A 270 8.69 0.62 -1.62
N ILE A 271 9.45 1.44 -2.37
CA ILE A 271 10.27 2.49 -1.74
C ILE A 271 9.41 3.54 -1.04
N LEU A 272 8.22 3.84 -1.57
CA LEU A 272 7.26 4.71 -0.90
C LEU A 272 6.65 4.05 0.34
N HIS A 273 6.38 2.75 0.28
CA HIS A 273 5.96 1.99 1.44
C HIS A 273 6.99 2.09 2.57
N ARG A 274 8.26 1.85 2.27
CA ARG A 274 9.36 1.98 3.23
C ARG A 274 9.54 3.41 3.76
N ALA A 275 9.23 4.42 2.93
CA ALA A 275 9.19 5.81 3.34
C ALA A 275 7.94 6.19 4.18
N GLY A 276 7.07 5.24 4.53
CA GLY A 276 5.90 5.45 5.39
C GLY A 276 4.62 5.83 4.68
N TYR A 277 4.51 5.56 3.39
CA TYR A 277 3.27 5.74 2.63
C TYR A 277 2.50 4.41 2.49
N PRO A 278 1.16 4.40 2.49
CA PRO A 278 0.38 3.20 2.25
C PRO A 278 0.29 2.89 0.74
N ALA A 279 1.42 2.93 0.03
CA ALA A 279 1.45 2.93 -1.43
C ALA A 279 0.83 1.67 -2.07
N TRP A 280 0.94 0.53 -1.38
CA TRP A 280 0.31 -0.73 -1.79
C TRP A 280 -1.23 -0.74 -1.69
N GLN A 281 -1.83 0.19 -0.96
CA GLN A 281 -3.29 0.32 -0.80
C GLN A 281 -3.92 1.33 -1.76
N TRP A 282 -3.14 2.21 -2.37
CA TRP A 282 -3.67 3.26 -3.25
C TRP A 282 -4.41 2.70 -4.46
N GLY A 283 -5.44 3.44 -4.87
CA GLY A 283 -6.33 3.10 -5.97
C GLY A 283 -7.04 1.77 -5.74
N ASP A 284 -7.50 1.49 -4.51
CA ASP A 284 -8.11 0.22 -4.06
C ASP A 284 -7.18 -1.01 -4.13
N ALA A 285 -5.89 -0.81 -3.86
CA ALA A 285 -4.80 -1.75 -4.12
C ALA A 285 -4.62 -2.06 -5.61
N ALA A 286 -4.45 -1.01 -6.43
CA ALA A 286 -4.39 -1.12 -7.89
C ALA A 286 -3.34 -2.11 -8.40
N ILE A 287 -2.13 -2.10 -7.84
CA ILE A 287 -1.06 -3.03 -8.23
C ILE A 287 -1.45 -4.49 -7.96
N ARG A 288 -2.11 -4.76 -6.82
CA ARG A 288 -2.65 -6.10 -6.50
C ARG A 288 -3.68 -6.51 -7.55
N ARG A 289 -4.64 -5.64 -7.87
CA ARG A 289 -5.69 -5.95 -8.86
C ARG A 289 -5.12 -6.18 -10.25
N ALA A 290 -4.08 -5.43 -10.64
CA ALA A 290 -3.40 -5.64 -11.91
C ALA A 290 -2.73 -7.02 -12.01
N VAL A 291 -2.04 -7.46 -10.95
CA VAL A 291 -1.48 -8.82 -10.90
C VAL A 291 -2.57 -9.88 -10.89
N VAL A 292 -3.65 -9.67 -10.15
CA VAL A 292 -4.82 -10.57 -10.15
C VAL A 292 -5.42 -10.69 -11.55
N TRP A 293 -5.60 -9.57 -12.25
CA TRP A 293 -6.13 -9.58 -13.60
C TRP A 293 -5.20 -10.31 -14.57
N LEU A 294 -3.89 -10.08 -14.51
CA LEU A 294 -2.92 -10.77 -15.35
C LEU A 294 -2.94 -12.29 -15.15
N TYR A 295 -2.95 -12.77 -13.90
CA TYR A 295 -2.97 -14.20 -13.61
C TYR A 295 -4.33 -14.85 -13.89
N ASP A 296 -5.40 -14.27 -13.35
CA ASP A 296 -6.68 -14.97 -13.18
C ASP A 296 -7.66 -14.66 -14.31
N VAL A 297 -7.46 -13.55 -15.05
CA VAL A 297 -8.34 -13.13 -16.14
C VAL A 297 -7.65 -13.25 -17.50
N ALA A 298 -6.47 -12.64 -17.66
CA ALA A 298 -5.73 -12.68 -18.92
C ALA A 298 -5.01 -14.01 -19.16
N GLY A 299 -4.64 -14.72 -18.08
CA GLY A 299 -3.85 -15.94 -18.16
C GLY A 299 -2.39 -15.69 -18.54
N TRP A 300 -1.83 -14.54 -18.12
CA TRP A 300 -0.47 -14.07 -18.42
C TRP A 300 0.38 -14.04 -17.14
N PRO A 301 0.75 -15.20 -16.58
CA PRO A 301 1.64 -15.24 -15.42
C PRO A 301 3.00 -14.60 -15.77
N ALA A 302 3.70 -14.07 -14.76
CA ALA A 302 5.07 -13.61 -14.94
C ALA A 302 5.95 -14.78 -15.42
N TYR A 303 6.75 -14.57 -16.47
CA TYR A 303 7.50 -15.64 -17.11
C TYR A 303 8.87 -15.17 -17.64
N ASP A 304 9.95 -15.81 -17.15
CA ASP A 304 11.31 -16.06 -17.69
C ASP A 304 12.07 -14.88 -18.34
N TYR A 305 11.63 -13.64 -18.13
CA TYR A 305 12.24 -12.42 -18.66
C TYR A 305 12.53 -11.36 -17.58
N GLY A 306 12.62 -11.77 -16.31
CA GLY A 306 12.91 -10.84 -15.20
C GLY A 306 11.65 -10.11 -14.70
N ASP A 307 10.48 -10.73 -14.83
CA ASP A 307 9.22 -10.21 -14.28
C ASP A 307 8.91 -10.83 -12.91
N GLU A 308 9.49 -11.99 -12.62
CA GLU A 308 9.12 -12.88 -11.52
C GLU A 308 9.47 -12.31 -10.15
N TRP A 309 10.49 -11.46 -10.09
CA TRP A 309 10.84 -10.74 -8.87
C TRP A 309 9.65 -9.88 -8.39
N THR A 310 8.84 -9.33 -9.29
CA THR A 310 7.66 -8.53 -8.94
C THR A 310 6.62 -9.36 -8.19
N VAL A 311 6.49 -10.66 -8.52
CA VAL A 311 5.50 -11.56 -7.92
C VAL A 311 5.84 -11.85 -6.46
N HIS A 312 7.12 -12.03 -6.13
CA HIS A 312 7.56 -12.17 -4.73
C HIS A 312 7.15 -10.97 -3.89
N LEU A 313 7.39 -9.77 -4.42
CA LEU A 313 7.06 -8.51 -3.76
C LEU A 313 5.53 -8.35 -3.57
N VAL A 314 4.75 -8.61 -4.61
CA VAL A 314 3.28 -8.51 -4.56
C VAL A 314 2.69 -9.54 -3.59
N ASN A 315 3.16 -10.79 -3.60
CA ASN A 315 2.73 -11.79 -2.62
C ASN A 315 3.05 -11.35 -1.19
N ALA A 316 4.26 -10.84 -0.96
CA ALA A 316 4.72 -10.34 0.34
C ALA A 316 3.89 -9.15 0.85
N ARG A 317 3.44 -8.25 -0.04
CA ARG A 317 2.77 -7.01 0.36
C ARG A 317 1.25 -7.08 0.35
N THR A 318 0.67 -7.97 -0.43
CA THR A 318 -0.78 -7.96 -0.72
C THR A 318 -1.49 -9.24 -0.31
N GLY A 319 -0.75 -10.26 0.13
CA GLY A 319 -1.32 -11.54 0.55
C GLY A 319 -1.80 -12.43 -0.60
N THR A 320 -1.50 -12.11 -1.85
CA THR A 320 -1.65 -13.05 -2.97
C THR A 320 -0.75 -14.28 -2.77
N ARG A 321 -1.07 -15.37 -3.49
CA ARG A 321 -0.41 -16.67 -3.36
C ARG A 321 -0.07 -17.29 -4.72
N TYR A 322 0.45 -16.47 -5.63
CA TYR A 322 0.92 -16.96 -6.93
C TYR A 322 2.23 -17.74 -6.79
N ALA A 323 2.48 -18.65 -7.73
CA ALA A 323 3.68 -19.48 -7.72
C ALA A 323 4.94 -18.61 -7.73
N LEU A 324 5.87 -18.92 -6.82
CA LEU A 324 7.13 -18.19 -6.65
C LEU A 324 8.27 -18.97 -7.29
N GLN A 325 9.18 -18.26 -7.95
CA GLN A 325 10.42 -18.82 -8.50
C GLN A 325 11.60 -18.54 -7.55
N PRO A 326 12.22 -19.56 -6.92
CA PRO A 326 13.35 -19.35 -6.02
C PRO A 326 14.59 -18.77 -6.68
N THR A 327 14.71 -18.87 -8.01
CA THR A 327 15.81 -18.31 -8.80
C THR A 327 15.29 -17.26 -9.78
N ALA A 328 14.32 -16.46 -9.34
CA ALA A 328 13.76 -15.37 -10.15
C ALA A 328 14.88 -14.46 -10.68
N ASN A 329 14.90 -14.24 -11.98
CA ASN A 329 15.83 -13.31 -12.61
C ASN A 329 15.52 -11.89 -12.11
N PRO A 330 16.55 -11.04 -11.89
CA PRO A 330 16.31 -9.62 -11.70
C PRO A 330 15.64 -9.05 -12.96
N GLY A 331 14.85 -8.00 -12.76
CA GLY A 331 14.19 -7.31 -13.85
C GLY A 331 15.03 -6.20 -14.44
N LYS A 332 14.34 -5.32 -15.17
CA LYS A 332 14.94 -4.18 -15.88
C LYS A 332 15.37 -3.04 -14.96
N ASN A 333 14.91 -3.04 -13.70
CA ASN A 333 15.17 -1.93 -12.77
C ASN A 333 15.48 -2.36 -11.34
N MET A 334 14.95 -3.51 -10.91
CA MET A 334 15.13 -4.07 -9.58
C MET A 334 15.05 -5.60 -9.65
N GLY A 335 15.45 -6.27 -8.57
CA GLY A 335 15.45 -7.72 -8.50
C GLY A 335 15.68 -8.28 -7.10
N PHE A 336 15.93 -9.59 -7.04
CA PHE A 336 16.35 -10.31 -5.83
C PHE A 336 15.33 -10.34 -4.68
N THR A 337 14.05 -10.10 -4.97
CA THR A 337 12.94 -10.14 -3.99
C THR A 337 12.62 -11.53 -3.48
N GLN A 338 12.97 -12.58 -4.22
CA GLN A 338 12.97 -13.96 -3.71
C GLN A 338 13.80 -14.12 -2.44
N TRP A 339 14.80 -13.27 -2.26
CA TRP A 339 15.69 -13.28 -1.11
C TRP A 339 15.42 -12.09 -0.18
N THR A 340 15.42 -10.86 -0.70
CA THR A 340 15.25 -9.64 0.11
C THR A 340 13.88 -9.52 0.77
N HIS A 341 12.85 -10.13 0.18
CA HIS A 341 11.47 -10.11 0.70
C HIS A 341 11.00 -11.50 1.13
N ARG A 342 11.95 -12.44 1.31
CA ARG A 342 11.66 -13.78 1.79
C ARG A 342 11.06 -13.72 3.19
N GLY A 343 10.05 -14.54 3.44
CA GLY A 343 9.54 -14.72 4.80
C GLY A 343 8.82 -13.50 5.36
N ILE A 344 8.73 -12.42 4.58
CA ILE A 344 7.62 -11.48 4.65
C ILE A 344 6.38 -12.32 4.34
N GLN A 345 5.85 -12.95 5.39
CA GLN A 345 4.43 -13.24 5.47
C GLN A 345 3.72 -11.96 5.04
N PRO A 346 2.57 -12.00 4.35
CA PRO A 346 1.76 -10.79 4.26
C PRO A 346 1.79 -10.17 5.64
N GLY A 347 2.41 -9.00 5.79
CA GLY A 347 2.08 -8.17 6.94
C GLY A 347 0.57 -8.20 6.91
N GLU A 348 -0.06 -8.68 7.99
CA GLU A 348 -1.50 -8.95 8.06
C GLU A 348 -2.17 -8.00 7.08
N PRO A 349 -2.81 -8.51 6.00
CA PRO A 349 -3.21 -7.67 4.87
C PRO A 349 -3.75 -6.42 5.50
N GLN A 350 -3.07 -5.27 5.33
CA GLN A 350 -3.39 -4.13 6.19
C GLN A 350 -4.89 -3.96 6.04
N SER A 351 -5.64 -4.31 7.09
CA SER A 351 -7.07 -4.08 7.12
C SER A 351 -7.19 -2.63 6.69
N PRO A 352 -8.06 -2.29 5.73
CA PRO A 352 -8.11 -0.96 5.13
C PRO A 352 -8.04 0.06 6.27
N ILE A 353 -6.86 0.63 6.51
CA ILE A 353 -6.40 1.25 7.76
C ILE A 353 -7.14 0.78 9.05
N GLN A 354 -6.60 -0.19 9.81
CA GLN A 354 -6.94 -0.37 11.24
C GLN A 354 -5.88 0.25 12.16
N ARG A 355 -6.36 1.01 13.14
CA ARG A 355 -5.63 1.60 14.29
C ARG A 355 -5.08 0.49 15.22
N PRO A 356 -4.04 0.76 16.05
CA PRO A 356 -3.24 -0.28 16.71
C PRO A 356 -4.07 -1.21 17.62
N VAL A 357 -3.78 -2.52 17.57
CA VAL A 357 -4.27 -3.54 18.50
C VAL A 357 -3.14 -3.95 19.44
N VAL A 358 -3.43 -3.92 20.74
CA VAL A 358 -2.58 -4.35 21.86
C VAL A 358 -2.85 -5.83 22.12
N ASP A 359 -1.78 -6.62 22.32
CA ASP A 359 -1.85 -8.07 22.57
C ASP A 359 -2.72 -8.42 23.78
N ALA A 360 -3.48 -9.50 23.62
CA ALA A 360 -4.52 -9.98 24.52
C ALA A 360 -3.89 -10.68 25.73
N GLY A 361 -3.83 -9.95 26.84
CA GLY A 361 -3.37 -10.47 28.12
C GLY A 361 -4.08 -9.83 29.32
N ALA A 362 -5.35 -9.46 29.23
CA ALA A 362 -6.14 -9.10 30.41
C ALA A 362 -7.65 -9.14 30.14
N ASP A 363 -8.41 -9.76 31.04
CA ASP A 363 -9.87 -9.93 31.04
C ASP A 363 -10.70 -8.62 31.19
N GLN A 364 -10.46 -7.56 30.42
CA GLN A 364 -11.16 -6.27 30.54
C GLN A 364 -11.25 -5.46 29.22
N VAL A 365 -12.33 -4.69 29.02
CA VAL A 365 -12.56 -3.77 27.89
C VAL A 365 -12.27 -2.33 28.34
N PHE A 366 -11.56 -1.56 27.52
CA PHE A 366 -10.98 -0.25 27.88
C PHE A 366 -11.47 0.88 26.94
N PHE A 367 -12.01 1.99 27.47
CA PHE A 367 -12.18 3.27 26.73
C PHE A 367 -11.12 4.29 27.12
N ILE A 368 -10.82 5.24 26.23
CA ILE A 368 -9.85 6.33 26.41
C ILE A 368 -10.58 7.68 26.22
N ASP A 369 -10.67 8.49 27.27
CA ASP A 369 -11.21 9.85 27.32
C ASP A 369 -10.15 10.82 27.87
N ALA A 370 -10.01 11.94 27.17
CA ALA A 370 -9.12 13.02 27.54
C ALA A 370 -9.72 13.85 28.70
N VAL A 371 -8.93 14.06 29.77
CA VAL A 371 -9.33 14.88 30.93
C VAL A 371 -9.53 16.35 30.51
N PRO A 372 -10.65 17.01 30.89
CA PRO A 372 -10.87 18.42 30.59
C PRO A 372 -10.21 19.31 31.64
N GLY A 373 -9.30 20.20 31.24
CA GLY A 373 -8.69 21.12 32.21
C GLY A 373 -7.46 21.91 31.79
N ALA A 374 -7.21 22.12 30.49
CA ALA A 374 -6.36 23.20 30.01
C ALA A 374 -6.69 23.39 28.52
N GLY A 375 -7.02 24.62 28.11
CA GLY A 375 -7.33 24.96 26.72
C GLY A 375 -6.11 24.91 25.79
N GLY A 376 -5.41 23.78 25.75
CA GLY A 376 -4.32 23.49 24.84
C GLY A 376 -4.76 22.42 23.84
N VAL A 377 -4.60 22.74 22.56
CA VAL A 377 -4.57 21.76 21.48
C VAL A 377 -3.61 20.64 21.91
N ILE A 378 -4.03 19.38 21.80
CA ILE A 378 -3.14 18.23 22.02
C ILE A 378 -1.98 18.37 21.03
N ASP A 379 -0.83 18.73 21.56
CA ASP A 379 0.41 18.85 20.82
C ASP A 379 1.03 17.47 20.67
N ILE A 380 0.93 16.92 19.47
CA ILE A 380 1.47 15.63 19.06
C ILE A 380 2.98 15.69 18.79
N SER A 381 3.65 16.84 19.05
CA SER A 381 5.06 17.06 18.69
C SER A 381 6.12 16.49 19.64
N ALA A 382 5.75 15.68 20.64
CA ALA A 382 6.71 15.10 21.58
C ALA A 382 6.74 13.55 21.54
N ALA A 383 7.29 13.00 20.45
CA ALA A 383 7.83 11.63 20.46
C ALA A 383 9.14 11.62 19.63
N GLY A 384 10.28 11.56 20.33
CA GLY A 384 11.63 11.58 19.73
C GLY A 384 12.70 10.95 20.62
N LYS A 385 12.28 10.10 21.56
CA LYS A 385 13.11 9.14 22.30
C LYS A 385 12.35 7.82 22.27
N PRO A 386 13.02 6.66 22.33
CA PRO A 386 12.31 5.40 22.40
C PRO A 386 11.35 5.50 23.59
N ALA A 387 10.05 5.42 23.31
CA ALA A 387 9.10 5.21 24.37
C ALA A 387 9.46 3.84 24.94
N GLU A 388 9.94 3.82 26.19
CA GLU A 388 9.61 2.75 27.12
C GLU A 388 8.19 2.26 26.77
N PRO A 389 7.94 0.94 26.66
CA PRO A 389 6.71 0.39 26.09
C PRO A 389 5.52 1.25 26.52
N PHE A 390 4.91 1.98 25.56
CA PHE A 390 3.85 2.89 25.93
C PHE A 390 2.67 2.00 26.32
N VAL A 391 2.45 1.91 27.63
CA VAL A 391 1.32 1.17 28.17
C VAL A 391 0.10 2.02 27.84
N VAL A 392 -0.67 1.61 26.82
CA VAL A 392 -2.03 2.11 26.64
C VAL A 392 -2.83 1.60 27.81
N THR A 393 -3.03 2.47 28.79
CA THR A 393 -3.98 2.18 29.86
C THR A 393 -5.37 2.62 29.40
N PRO A 394 -6.44 1.85 29.68
CA PRO A 394 -7.79 2.42 29.70
C PRO A 394 -7.81 3.74 30.45
N SER A 395 -8.54 4.72 29.93
CA SER A 395 -9.10 5.77 30.79
C SER A 395 -10.36 5.32 31.55
N VAL A 396 -11.06 4.33 30.99
CA VAL A 396 -12.35 3.81 31.44
C VAL A 396 -12.31 2.32 31.16
N VAL A 397 -12.89 1.53 32.04
CA VAL A 397 -13.09 0.10 31.80
C VAL A 397 -14.59 -0.12 31.81
N SER A 398 -15.13 -0.87 30.86
CA SER A 398 -16.55 -1.22 30.96
C SER A 398 -16.80 -2.02 32.24
N ASP A 399 -18.03 -1.96 32.72
CA ASP A 399 -18.50 -2.92 33.72
C ASP A 399 -18.24 -4.34 33.23
N ARG A 400 -17.88 -5.21 34.19
CA ARG A 400 -17.52 -6.59 33.87
C ARG A 400 -18.75 -7.36 33.42
N ILE A 401 -18.62 -8.07 32.30
CA ILE A 401 -19.59 -9.09 31.92
C ILE A 401 -19.61 -10.18 33.01
N LYS A 402 -20.75 -10.30 33.70
CA LYS A 402 -20.91 -11.24 34.82
C LYS A 402 -21.01 -12.71 34.37
N ALA A 403 -21.39 -12.95 33.11
CA ALA A 403 -21.52 -14.27 32.52
C ALA A 403 -21.39 -14.21 30.99
N GLY A 404 -20.62 -15.11 30.39
CA GLY A 404 -20.22 -15.08 28.98
C GLY A 404 -18.90 -14.34 28.74
N SER A 405 -18.38 -14.43 27.52
CA SER A 405 -17.12 -13.78 27.10
C SER A 405 -17.40 -12.56 26.22
N ALA A 406 -16.66 -11.46 26.42
CA ALA A 406 -16.66 -10.35 25.47
C ALA A 406 -15.92 -10.78 24.19
N ASP A 407 -16.42 -10.38 23.01
CA ASP A 407 -15.81 -10.73 21.72
C ASP A 407 -15.82 -9.51 20.78
N ASP A 408 -16.95 -9.22 20.12
CA ASP A 408 -17.04 -8.12 19.16
C ASP A 408 -17.86 -6.94 19.70
N PRO A 409 -17.29 -5.72 19.73
CA PRO A 409 -18.02 -4.49 19.96
C PRO A 409 -18.32 -3.68 18.69
N ALA A 410 -19.37 -2.89 18.74
CA ALA A 410 -19.65 -1.79 17.83
C ALA A 410 -19.98 -0.52 18.60
N ILE A 411 -19.68 0.65 18.03
CA ILE A 411 -20.03 1.95 18.61
C ILE A 411 -21.14 2.57 17.78
N TRP A 412 -22.23 2.93 18.44
CA TRP A 412 -23.26 3.78 17.85
C TRP A 412 -23.04 5.22 18.28
N ILE A 413 -22.94 6.13 17.31
CA ILE A 413 -22.73 7.56 17.54
C ILE A 413 -24.07 8.26 17.64
N HIS A 414 -24.32 8.91 18.78
CA HIS A 414 -25.57 9.62 19.00
C HIS A 414 -25.68 10.84 18.06
N PRO A 415 -26.80 11.02 17.33
CA PRO A 415 -26.86 11.90 16.16
C PRO A 415 -26.72 13.40 16.46
N SER A 416 -27.00 13.82 17.69
CA SER A 416 -26.93 15.23 18.10
C SER A 416 -26.00 15.50 19.29
N ASP A 417 -25.50 14.46 19.95
CA ASP A 417 -24.69 14.60 21.16
C ASP A 417 -23.73 13.40 21.30
N PRO A 418 -22.51 13.49 20.75
CA PRO A 418 -21.56 12.40 20.77
C PRO A 418 -21.24 11.84 22.16
N GLN A 419 -21.43 12.60 23.26
CA GLN A 419 -21.19 12.10 24.61
C GLN A 419 -22.23 11.05 25.06
N GLN A 420 -23.39 11.02 24.39
CA GLN A 420 -24.46 10.05 24.66
C GLN A 420 -24.37 8.78 23.82
N SER A 421 -23.29 8.62 23.05
CA SER A 421 -23.01 7.44 22.24
C SER A 421 -22.96 6.16 23.08
N LEU A 422 -23.05 5.02 22.40
CA LEU A 422 -23.18 3.70 23.01
C LEU A 422 -22.06 2.78 22.52
N LEU A 423 -21.51 2.01 23.45
CA LEU A 423 -20.77 0.78 23.12
C LEU A 423 -21.73 -0.40 23.20
N ILE A 424 -21.79 -1.19 22.14
CA ILE A 424 -22.63 -2.38 22.06
C ILE A 424 -21.69 -3.56 21.86
N GLY A 425 -21.66 -4.50 22.80
CA GLY A 425 -20.80 -5.67 22.74
C GLY A 425 -21.57 -6.97 22.78
N THR A 426 -21.06 -8.00 22.09
CA THR A 426 -21.52 -9.37 22.28
C THR A 426 -20.94 -9.95 23.57
N ALA A 427 -21.80 -10.63 24.31
CA ALA A 427 -21.42 -11.54 25.38
C ALA A 427 -21.70 -12.94 24.83
N VAL A 428 -20.66 -13.63 24.34
CA VAL A 428 -20.77 -14.72 23.37
C VAL A 428 -21.79 -15.79 23.74
N ASP A 429 -21.98 -16.10 25.03
CA ASP A 429 -22.93 -17.11 25.49
C ASP A 429 -24.18 -16.55 26.20
N THR A 430 -24.32 -15.22 26.32
CA THR A 430 -25.38 -14.59 27.12
C THR A 430 -26.07 -13.38 26.48
N GLY A 431 -25.78 -13.08 25.20
CA GLY A 431 -26.49 -12.08 24.42
C GLY A 431 -25.70 -10.79 24.16
N LEU A 432 -26.32 -9.62 24.33
CA LEU A 432 -25.69 -8.31 24.15
C LEU A 432 -25.56 -7.55 25.45
N ARG A 433 -24.58 -6.64 25.49
CA ARG A 433 -24.42 -5.61 26.50
C ARG A 433 -24.30 -4.26 25.83
N VAL A 434 -24.95 -3.26 26.43
CA VAL A 434 -24.89 -1.87 25.99
C VAL A 434 -24.33 -1.05 27.15
N TYR A 435 -23.31 -0.27 26.85
CA TYR A 435 -22.62 0.58 27.80
C TYR A 435 -22.69 2.03 27.34
N ASP A 436 -22.68 2.95 28.29
CA ASP A 436 -22.31 4.33 27.99
C ASP A 436 -20.79 4.46 27.75
N LEU A 437 -20.35 5.66 27.34
CA LEU A 437 -18.93 5.94 27.12
C LEU A 437 -18.10 5.97 28.42
N ASN A 438 -18.74 6.02 29.59
CA ASN A 438 -18.09 5.84 30.90
C ASN A 438 -17.97 4.35 31.26
N GLY A 439 -18.33 3.45 30.35
CA GLY A 439 -18.26 2.01 30.55
C GLY A 439 -19.34 1.44 31.46
N SER A 440 -20.28 2.24 31.95
CA SER A 440 -21.37 1.72 32.78
C SER A 440 -22.33 0.90 31.92
N GLU A 441 -22.65 -0.33 32.34
CA GLU A 441 -23.65 -1.15 31.65
C GLU A 441 -25.02 -0.53 31.86
N ILE A 442 -25.62 -0.03 30.78
CA ILE A 442 -26.95 0.61 30.81
C ILE A 442 -28.04 -0.31 30.28
N GLN A 443 -27.68 -1.39 29.59
CA GLN A 443 -28.63 -2.41 29.15
C GLN A 443 -27.97 -3.78 28.99
N GLN A 444 -28.71 -4.82 29.41
CA GLN A 444 -28.43 -6.21 29.10
C GLN A 444 -29.57 -6.80 28.28
N ILE A 445 -29.24 -7.49 27.19
CA ILE A 445 -30.20 -8.20 26.35
C ILE A 445 -29.80 -9.66 26.33
N ALA A 446 -30.64 -10.52 26.91
CA ALA A 446 -30.42 -11.95 26.87
C ALA A 446 -30.60 -12.47 25.44
N GLY A 447 -29.69 -13.36 25.03
CA GLY A 447 -29.68 -13.94 23.69
C GLY A 447 -29.05 -15.33 23.67
N GLY A 448 -28.91 -15.88 22.47
CA GLY A 448 -28.20 -17.13 22.23
C GLY A 448 -26.68 -16.92 22.17
N VAL A 449 -26.02 -17.79 21.40
CA VAL A 449 -24.60 -17.68 21.13
C VAL A 449 -24.39 -16.58 20.08
N LEU A 450 -24.07 -15.37 20.51
CA LEU A 450 -23.91 -14.20 19.64
C LEU A 450 -22.44 -13.98 19.32
N ASN A 451 -22.11 -13.55 18.10
CA ASN A 451 -20.72 -13.35 17.69
C ASN A 451 -20.44 -11.90 17.30
N ASN A 452 -20.90 -11.49 16.12
CA ASN A 452 -20.60 -10.19 15.53
C ASN A 452 -21.77 -9.24 15.72
N VAL A 453 -21.49 -7.97 15.95
CA VAL A 453 -22.46 -6.87 15.99
C VAL A 453 -22.06 -5.78 15.00
N ASP A 454 -23.02 -5.25 14.25
CA ASP A 454 -22.79 -4.15 13.29
C ASP A 454 -23.91 -3.11 13.38
N VAL A 455 -23.57 -1.84 13.14
CA VAL A 455 -24.46 -0.68 13.21
C VAL A 455 -24.62 -0.04 11.83
N ARG A 456 -25.85 0.24 11.42
CA ARG A 456 -26.19 0.92 10.17
C ARG A 456 -27.10 2.09 10.43
N TYR A 457 -26.68 3.27 9.99
CA TYR A 457 -27.43 4.50 10.17
C TYR A 457 -28.46 4.68 9.07
N GLY A 458 -29.57 5.33 9.40
CA GLY A 458 -30.53 5.80 8.39
C GLY A 458 -31.31 4.69 7.66
N PHE A 459 -31.47 3.52 8.26
CA PHE A 459 -32.22 2.40 7.70
C PHE A 459 -33.73 2.71 7.68
N ASN A 460 -34.38 2.54 6.53
CA ASN A 460 -35.82 2.75 6.41
C ASN A 460 -36.60 1.50 6.84
N SER A 461 -37.33 1.59 7.94
CA SER A 461 -38.22 0.55 8.46
C SER A 461 -39.67 1.04 8.45
N ASN A 462 -40.49 0.53 7.52
CA ASN A 462 -41.91 0.89 7.39
C ASN A 462 -42.19 2.41 7.30
N GLY A 463 -41.30 3.17 6.64
CA GLY A 463 -41.42 4.62 6.48
C GLY A 463 -40.81 5.45 7.62
N GLU A 464 -40.25 4.79 8.64
CA GLU A 464 -39.47 5.42 9.70
C GLU A 464 -37.97 5.19 9.44
N THR A 465 -37.17 6.26 9.50
CA THR A 465 -35.71 6.17 9.42
C THR A 465 -35.15 5.88 10.80
N ILE A 466 -34.48 4.74 10.96
CA ILE A 466 -33.92 4.24 12.21
C ILE A 466 -32.42 3.96 12.08
N ASP A 467 -31.72 3.96 13.21
CA ASP A 467 -30.38 3.36 13.28
C ASP A 467 -30.53 1.89 13.68
N LEU A 468 -30.03 1.01 12.82
CA LEU A 468 -30.16 -0.43 12.89
C LEU A 468 -28.92 -1.04 13.51
N VAL A 469 -29.10 -1.91 14.49
CA VAL A 469 -28.06 -2.79 15.03
C VAL A 469 -28.42 -4.21 14.62
N THR A 470 -27.47 -4.92 14.04
CA THR A 470 -27.62 -6.32 13.67
C THR A 470 -26.64 -7.16 14.47
N VAL A 471 -26.96 -8.43 14.69
CA VAL A 471 -26.09 -9.37 15.40
C VAL A 471 -26.22 -10.78 14.82
N SER A 472 -25.11 -11.51 14.67
CA SER A 472 -25.17 -12.93 14.29
C SER A 472 -25.52 -13.79 15.49
N ASN A 473 -26.56 -14.62 15.37
CA ASN A 473 -27.01 -15.55 16.40
C ASN A 473 -26.81 -17.00 15.94
N ARG A 474 -25.76 -17.63 16.49
CA ARG A 474 -25.31 -18.98 16.16
C ARG A 474 -26.20 -20.06 16.75
N THR A 475 -27.03 -19.73 17.74
CA THR A 475 -28.01 -20.68 18.31
C THR A 475 -29.14 -20.95 17.32
N THR A 476 -29.62 -19.91 16.62
CA THR A 476 -30.76 -19.98 15.71
C THR A 476 -30.38 -19.88 14.24
N ASN A 477 -29.11 -19.64 13.94
CA ASN A 477 -28.61 -19.33 12.60
C ASN A 477 -29.35 -18.14 11.96
N THR A 478 -29.55 -17.10 12.74
CA THR A 478 -30.24 -15.86 12.35
C THR A 478 -29.30 -14.66 12.42
N ILE A 479 -29.69 -13.59 11.72
CA ILE A 479 -29.22 -12.23 12.01
C ILE A 479 -30.34 -11.55 12.80
N ASP A 480 -30.10 -11.30 14.07
CA ASP A 480 -31.05 -10.61 14.96
C ASP A 480 -30.88 -9.09 14.79
N ALA A 481 -31.98 -8.36 14.78
CA ALA A 481 -32.02 -6.94 14.47
C ALA A 481 -32.69 -6.13 15.58
N TYR A 482 -32.08 -4.98 15.89
CA TYR A 482 -32.53 -4.02 16.89
C TYR A 482 -32.50 -2.62 16.27
N ARG A 483 -33.39 -1.73 16.72
CA ARG A 483 -33.24 -0.29 16.48
C ARG A 483 -32.61 0.36 17.71
N VAL A 484 -31.84 1.42 17.50
CA VAL A 484 -31.38 2.28 18.60
C VAL A 484 -32.46 3.33 18.90
N ASP A 485 -32.90 3.42 20.16
CA ASP A 485 -33.68 4.53 20.66
C ASP A 485 -32.71 5.56 21.27
N ALA A 486 -32.49 6.65 20.54
CA ALA A 486 -31.51 7.67 20.92
C ALA A 486 -31.86 8.39 22.23
N GLY A 487 -33.16 8.60 22.50
CA GLY A 487 -33.61 9.33 23.69
C GLY A 487 -33.45 8.54 24.99
N SER A 488 -33.74 7.24 24.93
CA SER A 488 -33.57 6.32 26.06
C SER A 488 -32.22 5.62 26.10
N ARG A 489 -31.41 5.78 25.03
CA ARG A 489 -30.07 5.19 24.89
C ARG A 489 -30.10 3.67 25.02
N SER A 490 -31.06 3.04 24.34
CA SER A 490 -31.31 1.59 24.43
C SER A 490 -31.54 0.94 23.06
N LEU A 491 -31.29 -0.37 22.98
CA LEU A 491 -31.63 -1.18 21.82
C LEU A 491 -33.01 -1.81 22.01
N VAL A 492 -33.86 -1.67 20.99
CA VAL A 492 -35.20 -2.24 20.94
C VAL A 492 -35.24 -3.32 19.87
N PRO A 493 -35.57 -4.59 20.18
CA PRO A 493 -35.63 -5.65 19.19
C PRO A 493 -36.71 -5.36 18.16
N ILE A 494 -36.39 -5.56 16.87
CA ILE A 494 -37.32 -5.33 15.76
C ILE A 494 -37.50 -6.56 14.86
N GLY A 495 -36.71 -7.62 15.03
CA GLY A 495 -36.93 -8.91 14.38
C GLY A 495 -35.65 -9.73 14.23
N SER A 496 -35.78 -10.87 13.54
CA SER A 496 -34.66 -11.74 13.18
C SER A 496 -34.85 -12.24 11.75
N ILE A 497 -33.74 -12.38 11.02
CA ILE A 497 -33.70 -12.87 9.64
C ILE A 497 -33.01 -14.24 9.64
N GLN A 498 -33.65 -15.27 9.10
CA GLN A 498 -33.01 -16.57 8.93
C GLN A 498 -31.91 -16.46 7.87
N ALA A 499 -30.67 -16.80 8.23
CA ALA A 499 -29.54 -16.70 7.30
C ALA A 499 -29.53 -17.81 6.23
N GLY A 500 -30.29 -18.90 6.44
CA GLY A 500 -30.30 -20.06 5.56
C GLY A 500 -29.00 -20.89 5.59
N MET A 501 -28.04 -20.51 6.42
CA MET A 501 -26.74 -21.15 6.61
C MET A 501 -26.26 -20.96 8.06
N SER A 502 -25.21 -21.69 8.45
CA SER A 502 -24.55 -21.46 9.74
C SER A 502 -23.92 -20.07 9.76
N VAL A 503 -24.22 -19.27 10.77
CA VAL A 503 -23.69 -17.91 10.92
C VAL A 503 -22.47 -17.89 11.83
N TYR A 504 -21.49 -17.03 11.54
CA TYR A 504 -20.36 -16.72 12.42
C TYR A 504 -20.07 -15.22 12.30
N GLY A 505 -19.21 -14.84 11.35
CA GLY A 505 -18.92 -13.44 11.00
C GLY A 505 -19.78 -12.94 9.84
N TYR A 506 -20.16 -11.67 9.89
CA TYR A 506 -20.82 -10.95 8.80
C TYR A 506 -20.55 -9.45 8.94
N ALA A 507 -20.83 -8.71 7.87
CA ALA A 507 -20.98 -7.27 7.90
C ALA A 507 -22.29 -6.91 7.21
N ALA A 508 -23.01 -5.91 7.72
CA ALA A 508 -24.12 -5.35 6.98
C ALA A 508 -23.58 -4.54 5.79
N ALA A 509 -24.37 -4.36 4.75
CA ALA A 509 -24.03 -3.47 3.64
C ALA A 509 -25.30 -2.76 3.19
N HIS A 510 -25.16 -1.55 2.68
CA HIS A 510 -26.23 -0.82 2.02
C HIS A 510 -25.97 -0.89 0.51
N ASP A 511 -26.89 -1.50 -0.23
CA ASP A 511 -26.86 -1.49 -1.70
C ASP A 511 -27.43 -0.15 -2.19
N LEU A 512 -26.80 0.47 -3.19
CA LEU A 512 -27.15 1.80 -3.70
C LEU A 512 -28.21 1.75 -4.83
N GLN A 513 -28.96 0.65 -4.95
CA GLN A 513 -30.03 0.51 -5.94
C GLN A 513 -31.23 1.42 -5.68
#